data_AF-A0A410KKD7-F1
#
_entry.id   AF-A0A410KKD7-F1
#
_cell.length_a   1.000
_cell.length_b   1.000
_cell.length_c   1.000
_cell.angle_alpha   90.00
_cell.angle_beta   90.00
_cell.angle_gamma   90.00
#
_symmetry.space_group_name_H-M   'P 1'
#
loop_
_entity.id
_entity.type
_entity.pdbx_description
1 polymer ?
#
loop_
_entity_poly.entity_id
_entity_poly.type
_entity_poly.pdbx_seq_one_letter_code
_entity_poly.pdbx_strand_id
1 'polypeptide(L)'
;KGYVLPRSKMVNADLARIINSDEVQSVVRPIKKDAKRAPMKKNPLKNLNTMLKLNPYAKTARRMCLLAEEQRVKAKKEKLDKKRKPISKEEATAIKAAGKAWYKTMISDSDYTEFDNFTKWLGVAQ
;
A
#
# COMPACT_ATOMS: atom_id res chain seq x y z
N LYS A 1 69.78 58.97 25.19
CA LYS A 1 68.63 59.84 25.54
C LYS A 1 67.66 59.79 24.36
N GLY A 2 66.44 59.25 24.52
CA GLY A 2 65.49 59.06 23.39
C GLY A 2 64.82 57.68 23.29
N TYR A 3 65.04 56.77 24.23
CA TYR A 3 64.30 55.51 24.28
C TYR A 3 62.91 55.74 24.90
N VAL A 4 61.86 55.26 24.24
CA VAL A 4 60.48 55.29 24.71
C VAL A 4 60.03 53.86 24.92
N LEU A 5 59.44 53.56 26.07
CA LEU A 5 58.91 52.24 26.34
C LEU A 5 57.78 51.91 25.34
N PRO A 6 57.74 50.68 24.82
CA PRO A 6 56.60 50.22 24.04
C PRO A 6 55.30 50.38 24.82
N ARG A 7 54.32 51.05 24.22
CA ARG A 7 52.97 51.11 24.77
C ARG A 7 52.23 49.83 24.42
N SER A 8 51.60 49.23 25.43
CA SER A 8 50.71 48.10 25.22
C SER A 8 49.52 48.52 24.35
N LYS A 9 48.99 47.56 23.56
CA LYS A 9 47.80 47.79 22.73
C LYS A 9 46.52 47.89 23.56
N MET A 10 46.53 47.29 24.75
CA MET A 10 45.42 47.31 25.70
C MET A 10 45.86 48.00 26.99
N VAL A 11 44.94 48.78 27.56
CA VAL A 11 45.13 49.42 28.88
C VAL A 11 45.05 48.38 29.99
N ASN A 12 44.09 47.44 29.88
CA ASN A 12 43.93 46.31 30.79
C ASN A 12 44.10 45.00 30.00
N ALA A 13 44.95 44.10 30.50
CA ALA A 13 45.17 42.79 29.89
C ALA A 13 44.16 41.72 30.37
N ASP A 14 43.42 41.98 31.45
CA ASP A 14 42.43 41.06 31.99
C ASP A 14 41.12 41.10 31.17
N LEU A 15 41.05 40.22 30.17
CA LEU A 15 39.89 40.05 29.32
C LEU A 15 38.69 39.47 30.07
N ALA A 16 38.91 38.61 31.08
CA ALA A 16 37.83 37.97 31.81
C ALA A 16 37.00 39.01 32.57
N ARG A 17 37.66 39.99 33.18
CA ARG A 17 36.99 41.12 33.86
C ARG A 17 36.17 41.97 32.88
N ILE A 18 36.71 42.26 31.69
CA ILE A 18 35.99 43.06 30.68
C ILE A 18 34.79 42.28 30.15
N ILE A 19 34.96 41.01 29.80
CA ILE A 19 33.89 40.17 29.25
C ILE A 19 32.76 39.96 30.26
N ASN A 20 33.08 39.77 31.54
CA ASN A 20 32.10 39.53 32.60
C ASN A 20 31.54 40.81 33.23
N SER A 21 31.88 41.99 32.69
CA SER A 21 31.30 43.26 33.15
C SER A 21 29.84 43.40 32.71
N ASP A 22 29.03 44.10 33.51
CA ASP A 22 27.59 44.28 33.26
C ASP A 22 27.32 45.02 31.94
N GLU A 23 28.17 45.97 31.58
CA GLU A 23 28.09 46.72 30.32
C GLU A 23 28.17 45.79 29.10
N VAL A 24 29.04 44.78 29.15
CA VAL A 24 29.20 43.80 28.08
C VAL A 24 28.09 42.75 28.14
N GLN A 25 27.84 42.17 29.32
CA GLN A 25 26.86 41.09 29.47
C GLN A 25 25.41 41.53 29.23
N SER A 26 25.06 42.81 29.47
CA SER A 26 23.72 43.35 29.18
C SER A 26 23.40 43.42 27.68
N VAL A 27 24.42 43.56 26.83
CA VAL A 27 24.26 43.64 25.36
C VAL A 27 24.48 42.28 24.68
N VAL A 28 25.25 41.39 25.31
CA VAL A 28 25.56 40.07 24.76
C VAL A 28 24.31 39.20 24.65
N ARG A 29 24.14 38.58 23.48
CA ARG A 29 23.05 37.60 23.25
C ARG A 29 23.35 36.31 24.01
N PRO A 30 22.32 35.65 24.57
CA PRO A 30 22.51 34.39 25.27
C PRO A 30 23.08 33.32 24.34
N ILE A 31 23.86 32.41 24.92
CA ILE A 31 24.50 31.32 24.19
C ILE A 31 23.47 30.38 23.54
N LYS A 32 23.63 30.08 22.25
CA LYS A 32 22.84 29.07 21.54
C LYS A 32 23.39 27.69 21.88
N LYS A 33 22.76 27.00 22.83
CA LYS A 33 23.20 25.67 23.32
C LYS A 33 22.97 24.52 22.33
N ASP A 34 22.09 24.72 21.36
CA ASP A 34 21.55 23.63 20.56
C ASP A 34 22.31 23.46 19.23
N ALA A 35 23.50 22.86 19.29
CA ALA A 35 24.14 22.30 18.10
C ALA A 35 23.55 20.89 17.82
N LYS A 36 22.32 20.84 17.29
CA LYS A 36 21.70 19.55 16.94
C LYS A 36 22.35 19.00 15.67
N ARG A 37 22.94 17.80 15.79
CA ARG A 37 23.42 17.06 14.61
C ARG A 37 22.24 16.76 13.68
N ALA A 38 22.45 16.92 12.37
CA ALA A 38 21.44 16.57 11.38
C ALA A 38 21.08 15.07 11.51
N PRO A 39 19.78 14.73 11.62
CA PRO A 39 19.36 13.34 11.71
C PRO A 39 19.59 12.62 10.39
N MET A 40 19.88 11.32 10.47
CA MET A 40 19.97 10.47 9.29
C MET A 40 18.62 10.41 8.56
N LYS A 41 18.62 10.64 7.24
CA LYS A 41 17.42 10.53 6.40
C LYS A 41 17.07 9.06 6.17
N LYS A 42 16.08 8.55 6.90
CA LYS A 42 15.55 7.19 6.74
C LYS A 42 14.59 7.11 5.55
N ASN A 43 14.66 6.04 4.77
CA ASN A 43 13.74 5.81 3.65
C ASN A 43 12.30 5.52 4.15
N PRO A 44 11.28 6.35 3.84
CA PRO A 44 9.91 6.15 4.30
C PRO A 44 9.25 4.87 3.75
N LEU A 45 9.56 4.45 2.53
CA LEU A 45 8.99 3.22 1.94
C LEU A 45 9.43 1.97 2.71
N LYS A 46 10.62 2.01 3.32
CA LYS A 46 11.15 0.90 4.12
C LYS A 46 10.90 1.08 5.63
N ASN A 47 10.75 2.31 6.11
CA ASN A 47 10.55 2.62 7.52
C ASN A 47 9.13 3.15 7.81
N LEU A 48 8.32 2.32 8.47
CA LEU A 48 6.93 2.66 8.78
C LEU A 48 6.81 3.94 9.63
N ASN A 49 7.65 4.13 10.64
CA ASN A 49 7.55 5.32 11.51
C ASN A 49 7.82 6.61 10.72
N THR A 50 8.79 6.60 9.80
CA THR A 50 9.02 7.74 8.91
C THR A 50 7.86 7.92 7.94
N MET A 51 7.30 6.84 7.40
CA MET A 51 6.10 6.92 6.54
C MET A 51 4.91 7.52 7.28
N LEU A 52 4.66 7.11 8.52
CA LEU A 52 3.52 7.58 9.31
C LEU A 52 3.66 9.07 9.67
N LYS A 53 4.88 9.55 9.90
CA LYS A 53 5.15 10.98 10.09
C LYS A 53 4.85 11.78 8.82
N LEU A 54 5.16 11.22 7.65
CA LEU A 54 4.91 11.87 6.35
C LEU A 54 3.43 11.79 5.95
N ASN A 55 2.81 10.63 6.15
CA ASN A 55 1.44 10.32 5.75
C ASN A 55 0.73 9.52 6.87
N PRO A 56 -0.10 10.19 7.70
CA PRO A 56 -0.89 9.53 8.74
C PRO A 56 -1.86 8.48 8.18
N TYR A 57 -2.43 8.71 6.99
CA TYR A 57 -3.36 7.80 6.33
C TYR A 57 -2.70 6.51 5.81
N ALA A 58 -1.37 6.44 5.76
CA ALA A 58 -0.68 5.21 5.37
C ALA A 58 -1.05 4.02 6.29
N LYS A 59 -1.35 4.29 7.57
CA LYS A 59 -1.79 3.24 8.52
C LYS A 59 -3.15 2.67 8.14
N THR A 60 -4.12 3.53 7.84
CA THR A 60 -5.49 3.12 7.51
C THR A 60 -5.52 2.42 6.16
N ALA A 61 -4.85 2.97 5.14
CA ALA A 61 -4.74 2.35 3.83
C ALA A 61 -4.14 0.93 3.91
N ARG A 62 -3.06 0.75 4.70
CA ARG A 62 -2.45 -0.57 4.90
C ARG A 62 -3.39 -1.54 5.60
N ARG A 63 -4.14 -1.09 6.61
CA ARG A 63 -5.15 -1.90 7.30
C ARG A 63 -6.28 -2.32 6.35
N MET A 64 -6.79 -1.40 5.55
CA MET A 64 -7.84 -1.69 4.57
C MET A 64 -7.38 -2.70 3.53
N CYS A 65 -6.13 -2.59 3.06
CA CYS A 65 -5.54 -3.54 2.12
C CYS A 65 -5.51 -4.97 2.71
N LEU A 66 -5.10 -5.12 3.97
CA LEU A 66 -5.07 -6.42 4.64
C LEU A 66 -6.47 -7.03 4.79
N LEU A 67 -7.45 -6.25 5.23
CA LEU A 67 -8.84 -6.71 5.37
C LEU A 67 -9.44 -7.13 4.02
N ALA A 68 -9.17 -6.35 2.96
CA ALA A 68 -9.63 -6.69 1.62
C ALA A 68 -8.98 -7.99 1.12
N GLU A 69 -7.70 -8.22 1.41
CA GLU A 69 -7.01 -9.45 1.03
C GLU A 69 -7.56 -10.67 1.77
N GLU A 70 -7.80 -10.55 3.08
CA GLU A 70 -8.46 -11.62 3.86
C GLU A 70 -9.83 -11.98 3.30
N GLN A 71 -10.64 -10.98 2.92
CA GLN A 71 -11.94 -11.20 2.29
C GLN A 71 -11.81 -11.89 0.93
N ARG A 72 -10.85 -11.48 0.10
CA ARG A 72 -10.59 -12.12 -1.21
C ARG A 72 -10.19 -13.58 -1.04
N VAL A 73 -9.31 -13.89 -0.10
CA VAL A 73 -8.86 -15.26 0.17
C VAL A 73 -10.04 -16.12 0.63
N LYS A 74 -10.88 -15.61 1.54
CA LYS A 74 -12.10 -16.30 2.00
C LYS A 74 -13.08 -16.55 0.85
N ALA A 75 -13.42 -15.52 0.08
CA ALA A 75 -14.34 -15.64 -1.05
C ALA A 75 -13.82 -16.60 -2.13
N LYS A 76 -12.50 -16.61 -2.38
CA LYS A 76 -11.86 -17.56 -3.30
C LYS A 76 -11.98 -18.99 -2.79
N LYS A 77 -11.75 -19.21 -1.49
CA LYS A 77 -11.89 -20.52 -0.86
C LYS A 77 -13.34 -21.03 -0.94
N GLU A 78 -14.32 -20.22 -0.60
CA GLU A 78 -15.74 -20.60 -0.68
C GLU A 78 -16.18 -20.93 -2.12
N LYS A 79 -15.75 -20.12 -3.10
CA LYS A 79 -16.02 -20.41 -4.52
C LYS A 79 -15.38 -21.73 -4.96
N LEU A 80 -14.15 -22.00 -4.50
CA LEU A 80 -13.44 -23.22 -4.81
C LEU A 80 -14.12 -24.43 -4.15
N ASP A 81 -14.54 -24.32 -2.90
CA ASP A 81 -15.24 -25.38 -2.17
C ASP A 81 -16.59 -25.69 -2.83
N LYS A 82 -17.35 -24.67 -3.24
CA LYS A 82 -18.60 -24.86 -4.02
C LYS A 82 -18.35 -25.61 -5.33
N LYS A 83 -17.27 -25.31 -6.05
CA LYS A 83 -16.90 -26.02 -7.29
C LYS A 83 -16.40 -27.45 -7.05
N ARG A 84 -15.75 -27.69 -5.91
CA ARG A 84 -15.18 -29.00 -5.54
C ARG A 84 -16.19 -29.93 -4.88
N LYS A 85 -17.30 -29.40 -4.36
CA LYS A 85 -18.40 -30.23 -3.86
C LYS A 85 -18.88 -31.15 -5.00
N PRO A 86 -18.94 -32.46 -4.77
CA PRO A 86 -19.43 -33.38 -5.78
C PRO A 86 -20.87 -33.00 -6.13
N ILE A 87 -21.12 -32.84 -7.43
CA ILE A 87 -22.46 -32.68 -8.00
C ILE A 87 -23.27 -33.93 -7.60
N SER A 88 -24.58 -33.76 -7.33
CA SER A 88 -25.42 -34.91 -7.00
C SER A 88 -25.37 -35.96 -8.13
N LYS A 89 -25.55 -37.24 -7.80
CA LYS A 89 -25.49 -38.31 -8.81
C LYS A 89 -26.50 -38.07 -9.94
N GLU A 90 -27.66 -37.48 -9.62
CA GLU A 90 -28.75 -37.15 -10.54
C GLU A 90 -28.41 -35.97 -11.47
N GLU A 91 -27.83 -34.89 -10.95
CA GLU A 91 -27.38 -33.78 -11.78
C GLU A 91 -26.22 -34.21 -12.69
N ALA A 92 -25.31 -35.07 -12.22
CA ALA A 92 -24.21 -35.59 -13.02
C ALA A 92 -24.69 -36.51 -14.16
N THR A 93 -25.72 -37.34 -13.93
CA THR A 93 -26.33 -38.15 -14.99
C THR A 93 -27.11 -37.28 -15.97
N ALA A 94 -27.83 -36.26 -15.51
CA ALA A 94 -28.54 -35.31 -16.38
C ALA A 94 -27.58 -34.53 -17.30
N ILE A 95 -26.45 -34.03 -16.78
CA ILE A 95 -25.43 -33.34 -17.59
C ILE A 95 -24.85 -34.27 -18.65
N LYS A 96 -24.53 -35.52 -18.29
CA LYS A 96 -24.03 -36.53 -19.25
C LYS A 96 -25.09 -36.90 -20.29
N ALA A 97 -26.36 -37.01 -19.89
CA ALA A 97 -27.47 -37.30 -20.78
C ALA A 97 -27.71 -36.16 -21.78
N ALA A 98 -27.70 -34.91 -21.31
CA ALA A 98 -27.81 -33.72 -22.15
C ALA A 98 -26.66 -33.63 -23.16
N GLY A 99 -25.41 -33.87 -22.73
CA GLY A 99 -24.26 -33.90 -23.62
C GLY A 99 -24.35 -35.00 -24.69
N LYS A 100 -24.77 -36.20 -24.29
CA LYS A 100 -25.01 -37.31 -25.24
C LYS A 100 -26.16 -37.01 -26.21
N ALA A 101 -27.25 -36.40 -25.73
CA ALA A 101 -28.38 -36.03 -26.56
C ALA A 101 -27.97 -34.98 -27.61
N TRP A 102 -27.25 -33.93 -27.20
CA TRP A 102 -26.72 -32.92 -28.12
C TRP A 102 -25.78 -33.55 -29.18
N TYR A 103 -24.86 -34.40 -28.76
CA TYR A 103 -23.95 -35.08 -29.70
C TYR A 103 -24.71 -36.01 -30.66
N LYS A 104 -25.76 -36.69 -30.18
CA LYS A 104 -26.63 -37.54 -30.99
C LYS A 104 -27.40 -36.73 -32.04
N THR A 105 -27.87 -35.53 -31.71
CA THR A 105 -28.53 -34.64 -32.68
C THR A 105 -27.61 -34.16 -33.80
N MET A 106 -26.28 -34.17 -33.60
CA MET A 106 -25.30 -33.78 -34.64
C MET A 106 -24.79 -34.95 -35.50
N ILE A 107 -25.09 -36.20 -35.14
CA ILE A 107 -24.54 -37.40 -35.82
C ILE A 107 -25.52 -37.98 -36.86
N SER A 108 -26.82 -37.69 -36.78
CA SER A 108 -27.81 -38.27 -37.69
C SER A 108 -28.49 -37.22 -38.57
N ASP A 109 -28.06 -37.07 -39.82
CA ASP A 109 -28.89 -36.49 -40.90
C ASP A 109 -29.78 -37.58 -41.51
N SER A 110 -30.55 -38.26 -40.66
CA SER A 110 -31.50 -39.32 -41.06
C SER A 110 -32.91 -38.82 -40.74
N ASP A 111 -33.89 -39.20 -41.55
CA ASP A 111 -35.33 -38.82 -41.58
C ASP A 111 -36.04 -38.59 -40.22
N TYR A 112 -35.47 -39.04 -39.11
CA TYR A 112 -35.90 -38.73 -37.74
C TYR A 112 -35.54 -37.30 -37.26
N THR A 113 -34.49 -36.64 -37.78
CA THR A 113 -34.15 -35.25 -37.41
C THR A 113 -35.00 -34.20 -38.12
N GLU A 114 -35.70 -34.60 -39.18
CA GLU A 114 -36.63 -33.73 -39.90
C GLU A 114 -37.87 -33.38 -39.05
N PHE A 115 -38.31 -34.27 -38.16
CA PHE A 115 -39.48 -34.05 -37.30
C PHE A 115 -39.21 -33.00 -36.20
N ASP A 116 -38.03 -33.02 -35.58
CA ASP A 116 -37.62 -32.02 -34.59
C ASP A 116 -37.44 -30.64 -35.23
N ASN A 117 -36.86 -30.60 -36.44
CA ASN A 117 -36.72 -29.36 -37.21
C ASN A 117 -38.07 -28.81 -37.67
N PHE A 118 -38.99 -29.67 -38.11
CA PHE A 118 -40.33 -29.29 -38.56
C PHE A 118 -41.18 -28.77 -37.40
N THR A 119 -41.13 -29.42 -36.22
CA THR A 119 -41.82 -28.97 -35.01
C THR A 119 -41.32 -27.60 -34.55
N LYS A 120 -40.00 -27.39 -34.60
CA LYS A 120 -39.38 -26.08 -34.30
C LYS A 120 -39.80 -25.00 -35.28
N TRP A 121 -39.94 -25.32 -36.58
CA TRP A 121 -40.37 -24.36 -37.59
C TRP A 121 -41.84 -23.96 -37.43
N LEU A 122 -42.74 -24.92 -37.18
CA LEU A 122 -44.15 -24.63 -36.93
C LEU A 122 -44.38 -23.79 -35.67
N GLY A 123 -43.60 -24.00 -34.60
CA GLY A 123 -43.70 -23.20 -33.37
C GLY A 123 -43.11 -21.79 -33.46
N VAL A 124 -42.32 -21.48 -34.49
CA VAL A 124 -41.73 -20.15 -34.74
C VAL A 124 -42.55 -19.34 -35.75
N ALA A 125 -43.36 -20.02 -36.58
CA ALA A 125 -44.15 -19.41 -37.65
C ALA A 125 -45.54 -18.89 -37.19
N GLN A 126 -45.80 -18.85 -35.89
CA GLN A 126 -47.06 -18.40 -35.30
C GLN A 126 -46.90 -17.09 -34.52
#